data_AF-A0A7C5UPN4-F1
#
_entry.id   AF-A0A7C5UPN4-F1
#
_cell.length_a   1.000
_cell.length_b   1.000
_cell.length_c   1.000
_cell.angle_alpha   90.00
_cell.angle_beta   90.00
_cell.angle_gamma   90.00
#
_symmetry.space_group_name_H-M   'P 1'
#
loop_
_entity.id
_entity.type
_entity.pdbx_description
1 polymer ?
#
loop_
_entity_poly.entity_id
_entity_poly.type
_entity_poly.pdbx_seq_one_letter_code
_entity_poly.pdbx_strand_id
1 'polypeptide(L)'
;MPVHPGQPARPYCTISGPKAQICRVKGVVVQYGRSGPVREPELVEPFECEVPGRRTVPDYLQKTAVREVMHRGVITCGPDTALKEVARIMNATDVHALIVVDEQGRAVGVVSHMDMLRAFGQDLYALKAEDVMTREVLSIRPEAYLSEAVEVMLKHRVHRLLVCNEEGIPLGVISTTDIIDAMWGRPWLWERPAVESAE
;
A
#
# COMPACT_ATOMS: atom_id res chain seq x y z
N MET A 1 -4.41 5.00 -25.36
CA MET A 1 -5.70 4.57 -25.94
C MET A 1 -6.71 5.72 -25.80
N PRO A 2 -7.54 6.02 -26.81
CA PRO A 2 -8.49 7.13 -26.73
C PRO A 2 -9.68 6.77 -25.82
N VAL A 3 -10.14 7.75 -25.05
CA VAL A 3 -11.11 7.64 -23.96
C VAL A 3 -12.55 7.75 -24.51
N HIS A 4 -13.47 6.92 -24.02
CA HIS A 4 -14.90 6.94 -24.39
C HIS A 4 -15.60 8.23 -23.92
N PRO A 5 -16.52 8.83 -24.73
CA PRO A 5 -17.28 10.01 -24.34
C PRO A 5 -18.41 9.61 -23.38
N GLY A 6 -18.45 10.21 -22.18
CA GLY A 6 -19.53 10.01 -21.21
C GLY A 6 -19.12 9.85 -19.74
N GLN A 7 -17.83 9.88 -19.40
CA GLN A 7 -17.37 9.93 -18.01
C GLN A 7 -17.16 11.38 -17.55
N PRO A 8 -17.57 11.76 -16.32
CA PRO A 8 -17.21 13.05 -15.75
C PRO A 8 -15.68 13.17 -15.69
N ALA A 9 -15.16 14.34 -16.03
CA ALA A 9 -13.74 14.63 -15.96
C ALA A 9 -13.21 14.30 -14.56
N ARG A 10 -12.30 13.33 -14.47
CA ARG A 10 -11.62 13.01 -13.21
C ARG A 10 -10.69 14.18 -12.88
N PRO A 11 -10.73 14.73 -11.65
CA PRO A 11 -9.86 15.83 -11.26
C PRO A 11 -8.45 15.27 -11.01
N TYR A 12 -7.65 15.16 -12.06
CA TYR A 12 -6.23 14.86 -11.91
C TYR A 12 -5.50 16.16 -11.54
N CYS A 13 -4.92 16.21 -10.33
CA CYS A 13 -3.94 17.23 -9.99
C CYS A 13 -2.56 16.76 -10.46
N THR A 14 -2.16 17.14 -11.67
CA THR A 14 -0.79 16.92 -12.16
C THR A 14 0.13 18.02 -11.61
N ILE A 15 0.76 17.77 -10.46
CA ILE A 15 1.86 18.61 -9.99
C ILE A 15 3.15 18.13 -10.70
N SER A 16 3.47 18.72 -11.84
CA SER A 16 4.76 18.58 -12.49
C SER A 16 5.64 19.79 -12.18
N GLY A 17 6.74 19.61 -11.44
CA GLY A 17 7.71 20.67 -11.18
C GLY A 17 8.79 20.31 -10.15
N PRO A 18 10.02 20.85 -10.26
CA PRO A 18 11.17 20.52 -9.39
C PRO A 18 11.18 21.28 -8.04
N LYS A 19 10.08 21.92 -7.63
CA LYS A 19 10.02 22.74 -6.41
C LYS A 19 9.01 22.17 -5.42
N ALA A 20 9.37 22.22 -4.13
CA ALA A 20 8.44 21.99 -3.02
C ALA A 20 7.23 22.94 -3.18
N GLN A 21 6.06 22.39 -3.46
CA GLN A 21 4.82 23.15 -3.51
C GLN A 21 3.97 22.82 -2.29
N ILE A 22 3.51 23.87 -1.61
CA ILE A 22 2.55 23.77 -0.52
C ILE A 22 1.15 23.85 -1.12
N CYS A 23 0.42 22.74 -1.09
CA CYS A 23 -1.02 22.78 -1.32
C CYS A 23 -1.72 22.97 0.03
N ARG A 24 -2.54 24.03 0.16
CA ARG A 24 -3.42 24.25 1.32
C ARG A 24 -4.83 23.80 0.97
N VAL A 25 -5.23 22.63 1.45
CA VAL A 25 -6.65 22.20 1.42
C VAL A 25 -7.17 22.21 2.84
N LYS A 26 -8.14 23.09 3.15
CA LYS A 26 -8.83 23.18 4.46
C LYS A 26 -7.89 23.12 5.69
N GLY A 27 -6.73 23.79 5.61
CA GLY A 27 -5.75 23.85 6.70
C GLY A 27 -4.69 22.73 6.70
N VAL A 28 -4.74 21.78 5.76
CA VAL A 28 -3.67 20.79 5.56
C VAL A 28 -2.58 21.40 4.68
N VAL A 29 -1.35 21.43 5.18
CA VAL A 29 -0.14 21.84 4.44
C VAL A 29 0.56 20.56 3.98
N VAL A 30 0.60 20.32 2.67
CA VAL A 30 1.40 19.24 2.09
C VAL A 30 2.77 19.81 1.71
N GLN A 31 3.84 19.36 2.35
CA GLN A 31 5.21 19.79 2.02
C GLN A 31 5.94 18.67 1.26
N TYR A 32 6.45 19.01 0.07
CA TYR A 32 7.28 18.11 -0.75
C TYR A 32 8.78 18.40 -0.57
N GLY A 33 9.63 17.37 -0.61
CA GLY A 33 11.07 17.53 -0.86
C GLY A 33 12.02 16.95 0.19
N ARG A 34 13.09 16.29 -0.30
CA ARG A 34 14.23 15.80 0.50
C ARG A 34 14.86 16.93 1.31
N SER A 35 15.31 16.58 2.51
CA SER A 35 16.17 17.38 3.40
C SER A 35 17.15 18.28 2.63
N GLY A 36 16.82 19.56 2.54
CA GLY A 36 17.62 20.63 1.95
C GLY A 36 17.06 21.98 2.42
N PRO A 37 17.85 23.06 2.40
CA PRO A 37 17.42 24.36 2.92
C PRO A 37 16.19 24.85 2.16
N VAL A 38 15.06 24.94 2.88
CA VAL A 38 13.79 25.44 2.38
C VAL A 38 13.98 26.93 2.06
N ARG A 39 14.00 27.30 0.78
CA ARG A 39 13.70 28.69 0.40
C ARG A 39 12.22 28.94 0.67
N GLU A 40 11.90 30.12 1.20
CA GLU A 40 10.52 30.53 1.49
C GLU A 40 9.60 30.14 0.31
N PRO A 41 8.55 29.35 0.56
CA PRO A 41 7.67 28.89 -0.51
C PRO A 41 6.92 30.09 -1.08
N GLU A 42 7.01 30.29 -2.40
CA GLU A 42 6.06 31.13 -3.13
C GLU A 42 4.66 30.53 -2.89
N LEU A 43 3.84 31.25 -2.12
CA LEU A 43 2.47 30.85 -1.80
C LEU A 43 1.68 30.75 -3.11
N VAL A 44 1.45 29.53 -3.60
CA VAL A 44 0.49 29.29 -4.66
C VAL A 44 -0.90 29.52 -4.07
N GLU A 45 -1.75 30.31 -4.74
CA GLU A 45 -3.11 30.56 -4.25
C GLU A 45 -3.85 29.22 -4.02
N PRO A 46 -4.53 29.06 -2.88
CA PRO A 46 -5.16 27.80 -2.52
C PRO A 46 -6.28 27.44 -3.49
N PHE A 47 -6.19 26.27 -4.13
CA PHE A 47 -7.28 25.70 -4.89
C PHE A 47 -8.38 25.27 -3.91
N GLU A 48 -9.59 25.80 -4.03
CA GLU A 48 -10.74 25.34 -3.24
C GLU A 48 -11.17 23.95 -3.72
N CYS A 49 -10.76 22.92 -3.00
CA CYS A 49 -11.31 21.57 -3.19
C CYS A 49 -12.65 21.46 -2.45
N GLU A 50 -13.75 21.53 -3.19
CA GLU A 50 -15.06 21.14 -2.69
C GLU A 50 -15.11 19.61 -2.49
N VAL A 51 -14.91 19.16 -1.26
CA VAL A 51 -15.27 17.79 -0.85
C VAL A 51 -16.79 17.74 -0.68
N PRO A 52 -17.55 17.00 -1.52
CA PRO A 52 -19.00 16.89 -1.39
C PRO A 52 -19.34 16.33 -0.01
N GLY A 53 -20.28 16.97 0.69
CA GLY A 53 -20.60 16.74 2.10
C GLY A 53 -21.25 15.39 2.43
N ARG A 54 -20.73 14.25 1.96
CA ARG A 54 -21.13 12.93 2.47
C ARG A 54 -20.59 12.76 3.89
N ARG A 55 -21.50 12.82 4.87
CA ARG A 55 -21.21 12.62 6.30
C ARG A 55 -21.09 11.15 6.68
N THR A 56 -21.47 10.22 5.81
CA THR A 56 -21.46 8.77 6.06
C THR A 56 -20.94 7.99 4.85
N VAL A 57 -20.20 6.91 5.13
CA VAL A 57 -19.76 5.95 4.12
C VAL A 57 -20.99 5.26 3.53
N PRO A 58 -21.16 5.18 2.19
CA PRO A 58 -22.34 4.56 1.60
C PRO A 58 -22.50 3.09 2.02
N ASP A 59 -23.73 2.67 2.29
CA ASP A 59 -24.06 1.28 2.68
C ASP A 59 -23.53 0.23 1.71
N TYR A 60 -23.48 0.53 0.41
CA TYR A 60 -22.96 -0.41 -0.59
C TYR A 60 -21.48 -0.73 -0.35
N LEU A 61 -20.69 0.22 0.14
CA LEU A 61 -19.26 0.02 0.36
C LEU A 61 -19.01 -0.94 1.52
N GLN A 62 -19.89 -0.90 2.53
CA GLN A 62 -19.82 -1.86 3.64
C GLN A 62 -20.07 -3.29 3.18
N LYS A 63 -20.76 -3.50 2.04
CA LYS A 63 -21.06 -4.81 1.43
C LYS A 63 -20.25 -5.10 0.17
N THR A 64 -19.29 -4.26 -0.17
CA THR A 64 -18.34 -4.53 -1.26
C THR A 64 -17.43 -5.67 -0.83
N ALA A 65 -17.18 -6.63 -1.72
CA ALA A 65 -16.29 -7.73 -1.43
C ALA A 65 -14.82 -7.27 -1.45
N VAL A 66 -13.99 -7.81 -0.56
CA VAL A 66 -12.56 -7.50 -0.46
C VAL A 66 -11.85 -7.65 -1.81
N ARG A 67 -12.18 -8.69 -2.60
CA ARG A 67 -11.58 -8.94 -3.92
C ARG A 67 -11.79 -7.83 -4.96
N GLU A 68 -12.75 -6.93 -4.74
CA GLU A 68 -13.04 -5.80 -5.62
C GLU A 68 -12.13 -4.60 -5.36
N VAL A 69 -11.52 -4.55 -4.17
CA VAL A 69 -10.67 -3.42 -3.71
C VAL A 69 -9.21 -3.83 -3.51
N MET A 70 -8.94 -5.10 -3.21
CA MET A 70 -7.58 -5.57 -2.93
C MET A 70 -6.61 -5.37 -4.10
N HIS A 71 -5.33 -5.21 -3.77
CA HIS A 71 -4.25 -5.36 -4.73
C HIS A 71 -4.01 -6.84 -4.99
N ARG A 72 -4.08 -7.24 -6.28
CA ARG A 72 -3.85 -8.62 -6.70
C ARG A 72 -2.37 -8.93 -6.79
N GLY A 73 -2.02 -10.15 -6.43
CA GLY A 73 -0.65 -10.63 -6.42
C GLY A 73 0.07 -10.28 -5.13
N VAL A 74 0.94 -11.20 -4.72
CA VAL A 74 1.85 -11.04 -3.60
C VAL A 74 3.22 -11.52 -4.01
N ILE A 75 4.25 -10.92 -3.45
CA ILE A 75 5.60 -11.43 -3.58
C ILE A 75 5.83 -12.43 -2.46
N THR A 76 6.20 -13.65 -2.83
CA THR A 76 6.37 -14.77 -1.91
C THR A 76 7.79 -15.30 -1.90
N CYS A 77 8.18 -15.96 -0.81
CA CYS A 77 9.40 -16.76 -0.71
C CYS A 77 9.17 -18.03 0.11
N GLY A 78 10.08 -18.99 0.03
CA GLY A 78 10.06 -20.18 0.87
C GLY A 78 10.63 -19.90 2.27
N PRO A 79 10.33 -20.76 3.27
CA PRO A 79 10.87 -20.63 4.63
C PRO A 79 12.40 -20.71 4.67
N ASP A 80 13.00 -21.46 3.76
CA ASP A 80 14.44 -21.69 3.64
C ASP A 80 15.17 -20.60 2.83
N THR A 81 14.46 -19.61 2.30
CA THR A 81 15.05 -18.52 1.51
C THR A 81 15.99 -17.70 2.38
N ALA A 82 17.24 -17.55 1.95
CA ALA A 82 18.24 -16.76 2.67
C ALA A 82 17.83 -15.29 2.79
N LEU A 83 18.10 -14.69 3.94
CA LEU A 83 17.65 -13.32 4.26
C LEU A 83 18.26 -12.27 3.33
N LYS A 84 19.46 -12.52 2.81
CA LYS A 84 20.06 -11.71 1.73
C LYS A 84 19.18 -11.63 0.49
N GLU A 85 18.59 -12.75 0.07
CA GLU A 85 17.72 -12.79 -1.12
C GLU A 85 16.39 -12.12 -0.83
N VAL A 86 15.83 -12.29 0.37
CA VAL A 86 14.66 -11.52 0.83
C VAL A 86 14.94 -10.01 0.73
N ALA A 87 16.08 -9.54 1.24
CA ALA A 87 16.47 -8.13 1.17
C ALA A 87 16.60 -7.63 -0.29
N ARG A 88 17.20 -8.46 -1.17
CA ARG A 88 17.34 -8.14 -2.59
C ARG A 88 15.98 -8.00 -3.27
N ILE A 89 15.05 -8.91 -3.01
CA ILE A 89 13.70 -8.87 -3.58
C ILE A 89 12.95 -7.62 -3.09
N MET A 90 12.97 -7.33 -1.79
CA MET A 90 12.35 -6.12 -1.22
C MET A 90 12.87 -4.86 -1.91
N ASN A 91 14.19 -4.74 -2.06
CA ASN A 91 14.81 -3.58 -2.68
C ASN A 91 14.53 -3.48 -4.20
N ALA A 92 14.50 -4.60 -4.91
CA ALA A 92 14.28 -4.63 -6.36
C ALA A 92 12.81 -4.35 -6.73
N THR A 93 11.87 -4.70 -5.85
CA THR A 93 10.42 -4.63 -6.14
C THR A 93 9.70 -3.51 -5.38
N ASP A 94 10.44 -2.76 -4.56
CA ASP A 94 9.91 -1.64 -3.75
C ASP A 94 8.74 -2.09 -2.83
N VAL A 95 8.79 -3.35 -2.36
CA VAL A 95 7.80 -3.91 -1.43
C VAL A 95 8.34 -3.95 -0.01
N HIS A 96 7.47 -3.67 0.96
CA HIS A 96 7.84 -3.59 2.37
C HIS A 96 7.80 -4.93 3.12
N ALA A 97 7.24 -5.97 2.50
CA ALA A 97 7.11 -7.29 3.09
C ALA A 97 6.98 -8.37 2.01
N LEU A 98 7.45 -9.58 2.33
CA LEU A 98 7.23 -10.81 1.57
C LEU A 98 6.39 -11.78 2.39
N ILE A 99 5.52 -12.52 1.70
CA ILE A 99 4.75 -13.60 2.32
C ILE A 99 5.56 -14.89 2.22
N VAL A 100 5.82 -15.51 3.35
CA VAL A 100 6.48 -16.82 3.38
C VAL A 100 5.43 -17.88 3.13
N VAL A 101 5.67 -18.75 2.15
CA VAL A 101 4.76 -19.84 1.77
C VAL A 101 5.41 -21.20 1.93
N ASP A 102 4.62 -22.22 2.28
CA ASP A 102 5.06 -23.61 2.28
C ASP A 102 5.16 -24.21 0.86
N GLU A 103 5.53 -25.48 0.77
CA GLU A 103 5.63 -26.22 -0.50
C GLU A 103 4.28 -26.33 -1.24
N GLN A 104 3.16 -26.18 -0.53
CA GLN A 104 1.82 -26.18 -1.10
C GLN A 104 1.35 -24.76 -1.50
N GLY A 105 2.21 -23.74 -1.31
CA GLY A 105 1.91 -22.36 -1.62
C GLY A 105 1.05 -21.64 -0.57
N ARG A 106 0.85 -22.23 0.61
CA ARG A 106 0.04 -21.64 1.67
C ARG A 106 0.86 -20.68 2.50
N ALA A 107 0.28 -19.56 2.91
CA ALA A 107 0.96 -18.59 3.75
C ALA A 107 1.27 -19.15 5.14
N VAL A 108 2.55 -19.15 5.52
CA VAL A 108 3.05 -19.64 6.83
C VAL A 108 3.74 -18.55 7.66
N GLY A 109 3.98 -17.38 7.05
CA GLY A 109 4.56 -16.24 7.74
C GLY A 109 4.69 -15.01 6.86
N VAL A 110 5.21 -13.95 7.46
CA VAL A 110 5.56 -12.70 6.77
C VAL A 110 6.94 -12.24 7.23
N VAL A 111 7.75 -11.77 6.30
CA VAL A 111 9.01 -11.06 6.59
C VAL A 111 8.86 -9.63 6.12
N SER A 112 9.03 -8.67 7.02
CA SER A 112 8.89 -7.23 6.74
C SER A 112 10.22 -6.48 6.90
N HIS A 113 10.28 -5.22 6.46
CA HIS A 113 11.41 -4.33 6.77
C HIS A 113 11.75 -4.29 8.26
N MET A 114 10.76 -4.39 9.16
CA MET A 114 11.00 -4.39 10.60
C MET A 114 11.72 -5.66 11.05
N ASP A 115 11.44 -6.80 10.43
CA ASP A 115 12.12 -8.07 10.71
C ASP A 115 13.56 -8.03 10.17
N MET A 116 13.75 -7.43 8.99
CA MET A 116 15.09 -7.18 8.44
C MET A 116 15.93 -6.27 9.37
N LEU A 117 15.32 -5.25 9.98
CA LEU A 117 16.00 -4.39 10.95
C LEU A 117 16.33 -5.12 12.26
N ARG A 118 15.52 -6.09 12.69
CA ARG A 118 15.84 -6.94 13.84
C ARG A 118 17.06 -7.83 13.57
N ALA A 119 17.29 -8.20 12.31
CA ALA A 119 18.47 -8.95 11.88
C ALA A 119 19.70 -8.08 11.60
N PHE A 120 19.65 -6.78 11.90
CA PHE A 120 20.76 -5.87 11.64
C PHE A 120 22.02 -6.27 12.41
N GLY A 121 23.16 -6.34 11.70
CA GLY A 121 24.44 -6.77 12.26
C GLY A 121 24.63 -8.29 12.35
N GLN A 122 23.65 -9.09 11.92
CA GLN A 122 23.77 -10.53 11.82
C GLN A 122 24.25 -10.96 10.42
N ASP A 123 24.71 -12.21 10.31
CA ASP A 123 25.07 -12.80 9.02
C ASP A 123 23.82 -13.18 8.21
N LEU A 124 23.46 -12.31 7.27
CA LEU A 124 22.32 -12.50 6.38
C LEU A 124 22.47 -13.69 5.42
N TYR A 125 23.68 -14.25 5.27
CA TYR A 125 23.90 -15.47 4.48
C TYR A 125 23.56 -16.73 5.27
N ALA A 126 23.64 -16.68 6.59
CA ALA A 126 23.34 -17.81 7.48
C ALA A 126 21.85 -17.86 7.88
N LEU A 127 21.19 -16.70 7.97
CA LEU A 127 19.79 -16.59 8.34
C LEU A 127 18.85 -16.86 7.17
N LYS A 128 17.72 -17.49 7.48
CA LYS A 128 16.62 -17.79 6.57
C LYS A 128 15.37 -17.00 6.94
N ALA A 129 14.42 -16.94 6.01
CA ALA A 129 13.13 -16.30 6.23
C ALA A 129 12.42 -16.85 7.47
N GLU A 130 12.43 -18.17 7.68
CA GLU A 130 11.80 -18.81 8.84
C GLU A 130 12.37 -18.40 10.20
N ASP A 131 13.64 -17.97 10.25
CA ASP A 131 14.32 -17.58 11.47
C ASP A 131 13.84 -16.22 12.01
N VAL A 132 13.31 -15.37 11.12
CA VAL A 132 12.90 -14.00 11.46
C VAL A 132 11.43 -13.70 11.18
N MET A 133 10.73 -14.56 10.44
CA MET A 133 9.35 -14.30 10.05
C MET A 133 8.40 -14.22 11.25
N THR A 134 7.40 -13.36 11.13
CA THR A 134 6.24 -13.43 12.01
C THR A 134 5.29 -14.50 11.47
N ARG A 135 4.96 -15.50 12.30
CA ARG A 135 4.11 -16.65 11.93
C ARG A 135 2.62 -16.30 11.84
N GLU A 136 2.19 -15.29 12.60
CA GLU A 136 0.79 -14.85 12.59
C GLU A 136 0.53 -13.96 11.39
N VAL A 137 0.00 -14.54 10.32
CA VAL A 137 -0.44 -13.80 9.14
C VAL A 137 -1.93 -13.56 9.24
N LEU A 138 -2.30 -12.32 9.60
CA LEU A 138 -3.71 -11.93 9.60
C LEU A 138 -4.21 -11.90 8.16
N SER A 139 -5.14 -12.81 7.87
CA SER A 139 -5.72 -12.98 6.55
C SER A 139 -7.24 -12.79 6.55
N ILE A 140 -7.77 -12.49 5.37
CA ILE A 140 -9.19 -12.36 5.11
C ILE A 140 -9.54 -13.03 3.78
N ARG A 141 -10.77 -13.52 3.67
CA ARG A 141 -11.26 -14.13 2.43
C ARG A 141 -11.58 -13.08 1.36
N PRO A 142 -11.39 -13.39 0.07
CA PRO A 142 -11.74 -12.48 -1.03
C PRO A 142 -13.24 -12.19 -1.11
N GLU A 143 -14.10 -13.09 -0.64
CA GLU A 143 -15.56 -12.93 -0.60
C GLU A 143 -16.04 -12.07 0.59
N ALA A 144 -15.23 -11.91 1.63
CA ALA A 144 -15.63 -11.17 2.82
C ALA A 144 -15.91 -9.71 2.48
N TYR A 145 -16.75 -9.05 3.28
CA TYR A 145 -17.06 -7.66 3.06
C TYR A 145 -15.98 -6.71 3.59
N LEU A 146 -15.90 -5.50 3.03
CA LEU A 146 -14.98 -4.47 3.52
C LEU A 146 -15.23 -4.10 4.98
N SER A 147 -16.49 -4.16 5.45
CA SER A 147 -16.81 -3.93 6.87
C SER A 147 -16.09 -4.92 7.78
N GLU A 148 -16.04 -6.20 7.39
CA GLU A 148 -15.31 -7.24 8.12
C GLU A 148 -13.80 -6.98 8.08
N ALA A 149 -13.26 -6.57 6.93
CA ALA A 149 -11.86 -6.19 6.82
C ALA A 149 -11.50 -5.04 7.77
N VAL A 150 -12.34 -4.01 7.86
CA VAL A 150 -12.18 -2.88 8.78
C VAL A 150 -12.23 -3.36 10.23
N GLU A 151 -13.19 -4.22 10.59
CA GLU A 151 -13.30 -4.77 11.94
C GLU A 151 -12.04 -5.52 12.35
N VAL A 152 -11.52 -6.40 11.48
CA VAL A 152 -10.28 -7.14 11.73
C VAL A 152 -9.09 -6.18 11.88
N MET A 153 -8.94 -5.21 10.97
CA MET A 153 -7.86 -4.21 11.03
C MET A 153 -7.89 -3.40 12.34
N LEU A 154 -9.07 -2.94 12.76
CA LEU A 154 -9.23 -2.16 13.99
C LEU A 154 -8.99 -3.01 15.25
N LYS A 155 -9.55 -4.21 15.28
CA LYS A 155 -9.41 -5.15 16.41
C LYS A 155 -7.95 -5.54 16.64
N HIS A 156 -7.24 -5.88 15.58
CA HIS A 156 -5.85 -6.33 15.66
C HIS A 156 -4.83 -5.18 15.54
N ARG A 157 -5.31 -3.94 15.33
CA ARG A 157 -4.48 -2.73 15.14
C ARG A 157 -3.45 -2.89 14.03
N VAL A 158 -3.88 -3.48 12.91
CA VAL A 158 -3.05 -3.67 11.73
C VAL A 158 -3.54 -2.84 10.56
N HIS A 159 -2.59 -2.40 9.73
CA HIS A 159 -2.89 -1.56 8.58
C HIS A 159 -3.16 -2.34 7.29
N ARG A 160 -2.89 -3.64 7.28
CA ARG A 160 -2.94 -4.51 6.11
C ARG A 160 -3.39 -5.91 6.50
N LEU A 161 -4.15 -6.55 5.62
CA LEU A 161 -4.54 -7.94 5.70
C LEU A 161 -4.10 -8.66 4.43
N LEU A 162 -3.58 -9.88 4.60
CA LEU A 162 -3.36 -10.77 3.47
C LEU A 162 -4.71 -11.28 2.99
N VAL A 163 -4.95 -11.31 1.68
CA VAL A 163 -6.16 -11.93 1.13
C VAL A 163 -5.82 -13.34 0.69
N CYS A 164 -6.48 -14.34 1.28
CA CYS A 164 -6.26 -15.76 0.99
C CYS A 164 -7.55 -16.47 0.58
N ASN A 165 -7.45 -17.48 -0.27
CA ASN A 165 -8.56 -18.41 -0.54
C ASN A 165 -8.79 -19.38 0.65
N GLU A 166 -9.71 -20.33 0.48
CA GLU A 166 -10.05 -21.34 1.51
C GLU A 166 -8.86 -22.25 1.84
N GLU A 167 -7.99 -22.50 0.88
CA GLU A 167 -6.80 -23.33 1.03
C GLU A 167 -5.62 -22.60 1.70
N GLY A 168 -5.75 -21.30 1.98
CA GLY A 168 -4.68 -20.48 2.58
C GLY A 168 -3.65 -19.97 1.58
N ILE A 169 -3.93 -20.08 0.28
CA ILE A 169 -3.08 -19.56 -0.80
C ILE A 169 -3.30 -18.04 -0.88
N PRO A 170 -2.22 -17.24 -0.86
CA PRO A 170 -2.33 -15.80 -0.93
C PRO A 170 -2.69 -15.33 -2.35
N LEU A 171 -3.72 -14.48 -2.45
CA LEU A 171 -4.24 -13.91 -3.69
C LEU A 171 -3.87 -12.44 -3.86
N GLY A 172 -3.62 -11.74 -2.76
CA GLY A 172 -3.44 -10.30 -2.75
C GLY A 172 -3.32 -9.71 -1.36
N VAL A 173 -3.32 -8.38 -1.26
CA VAL A 173 -3.30 -7.64 0.00
C VAL A 173 -4.36 -6.55 -0.05
N ILE A 174 -5.02 -6.31 1.07
CA ILE A 174 -5.86 -5.13 1.27
C ILE A 174 -5.31 -4.29 2.43
N SER A 175 -5.22 -2.98 2.22
CA SER A 175 -4.70 -2.02 3.19
C SER A 175 -5.74 -0.98 3.59
N THR A 176 -5.49 -0.33 4.72
CA THR A 176 -6.26 0.85 5.16
C THR A 176 -6.33 1.94 4.08
N THR A 177 -5.24 2.15 3.32
CA THR A 177 -5.22 3.09 2.19
C THR A 177 -6.19 2.66 1.09
N ASP A 178 -6.28 1.37 0.77
CA ASP A 178 -7.19 0.87 -0.27
C ASP A 178 -8.65 1.10 0.11
N ILE A 179 -8.98 0.90 1.39
CA ILE A 179 -10.31 1.15 1.93
C ILE A 179 -10.64 2.65 1.93
N ILE A 180 -9.70 3.51 2.34
CA ILE A 180 -9.82 4.97 2.31
C ILE A 180 -10.03 5.47 0.87
N ASP A 181 -9.23 4.96 -0.07
CA ASP A 181 -9.36 5.26 -1.51
C ASP A 181 -10.74 4.81 -2.04
N ALA A 182 -11.26 3.68 -1.58
CA ALA A 182 -12.60 3.23 -1.95
C ALA A 182 -13.73 4.08 -1.33
N MET A 183 -13.52 4.67 -0.14
CA MET A 183 -14.49 5.54 0.53
C MET A 183 -14.68 6.87 -0.18
N TRP A 184 -13.60 7.49 -0.65
CA TRP A 184 -13.61 8.85 -1.17
C TRP A 184 -13.23 8.96 -2.65
N GLY A 185 -12.93 7.83 -3.31
CA GLY A 185 -12.20 7.82 -4.57
C GLY A 185 -10.72 8.17 -4.31
N ARG A 186 -9.86 8.03 -5.32
CA ARG A 186 -8.52 8.63 -5.31
C ARG A 186 -8.64 10.09 -5.74
N PRO A 187 -8.68 11.08 -4.83
CA PRO A 187 -8.73 12.48 -5.23
C PRO A 187 -7.33 12.95 -5.68
N TRP A 188 -6.29 12.17 -5.33
CA TRP A 188 -4.88 12.45 -5.54
C TRP A 188 -4.23 11.22 -6.19
N LEU A 189 -4.18 11.18 -7.52
CA LEU A 189 -3.32 10.23 -8.22
C LEU A 189 -1.91 10.81 -8.26
N TRP A 190 -1.06 10.32 -7.36
CA TRP A 190 0.39 10.52 -7.44
C TRP A 190 0.96 9.56 -8.49
N GLU A 191 1.06 10.01 -9.73
CA GLU A 191 1.93 9.33 -10.70
C GLU A 191 3.38 9.64 -10.31
N ARG A 192 4.17 8.62 -9.93
CA ARG A 192 5.63 8.77 -9.94
C ARG A 192 5.99 9.15 -11.37
N PRO A 193 6.59 10.33 -11.65
CA PRO A 193 7.10 10.59 -12.98
C PRO A 193 8.04 9.43 -13.32
N ALA A 194 7.85 8.86 -14.51
CA ALA A 194 8.75 7.83 -15.02
C ALA A 194 10.16 8.37 -14.83
N VAL A 195 10.99 7.62 -14.10
CA VAL A 195 12.41 7.92 -14.04
C VAL A 195 12.91 7.65 -15.44
N GLU A 196 13.03 8.70 -16.27
CA GLU A 196 13.85 8.62 -17.47
C GLU A 196 15.23 8.21 -16.96
N SER A 197 15.58 6.97 -17.27
CA SER A 197 16.93 6.45 -17.10
C SER A 197 17.85 7.40 -17.84
N ALA A 198 18.59 8.22 -17.09
CA ALA A 198 19.63 9.06 -17.63
C ALA A 198 20.67 8.14 -18.31
N GLU A 199 20.75 8.24 -19.63
CA GLU A 199 21.93 7.83 -20.42
C GLU A 199 23.10 8.79 -20.16
#